data_AF-A0A7X0BUN3-F1
#
_entry.id   AF-A0A7X0BUN3-F1
#
_cell.length_a   1.000
_cell.length_b   1.000
_cell.length_c   1.000
_cell.angle_alpha   90.00
_cell.angle_beta   90.00
_cell.angle_gamma   90.00
#
_symmetry.space_group_name_H-M   'P 1'
#
loop_
_entity.id
_entity.type
_entity.pdbx_description
1 polymer ?
#
loop_
_entity_poly.entity_id
_entity_poly.type
_entity_poly.pdbx_seq_one_letter_code
_entity_poly.pdbx_strand_id
1 'polypeptide(L)' 'MKHLILATCCLLALTGCASEYIITTTDGQMLTSHGKPELDRDTGMLEFEDAEGRVQQIPQSNVKQMLER' A
#
# COMPACT_ATOMS: atom_id res chain seq x y z
N MET A 1 36.85 21.27 11.86
CA MET A 1 35.48 21.53 11.37
C MET A 1 35.39 21.28 9.86
N LYS A 2 35.55 20.02 9.42
CA LYS A 2 35.57 19.64 7.99
C LYS A 2 34.89 18.29 7.74
N HIS A 3 34.93 17.41 8.74
CA HIS A 3 34.38 16.05 8.68
C HIS A 3 32.88 15.96 9.02
N LEU A 4 32.26 17.05 9.49
CA LEU A 4 30.84 17.09 9.86
C LEU A 4 29.89 17.27 8.67
N ILE A 5 30.40 17.59 7.48
CA ILE A 5 29.56 17.84 6.29
C ILE A 5 29.31 16.53 5.50
N LEU A 6 30.18 15.53 5.63
CA LEU A 6 30.07 14.30 4.83
C LEU A 6 29.05 13.30 5.38
N ALA A 7 28.69 13.39 6.66
CA ALA A 7 27.75 12.46 7.29
C ALA A 7 26.27 12.76 6.98
N THR A 8 25.96 13.96 6.47
CA THR A 8 24.57 14.44 6.33
C THR A 8 23.91 14.03 5.00
N CYS A 9 24.68 13.58 4.00
CA CYS A 9 24.13 13.22 2.68
C CYS A 9 23.52 11.82 2.58
N CYS A 10 23.74 10.92 3.54
CA CYS A 10 23.26 9.53 3.46
C CYS A 10 21.81 9.31 3.95
N LEU A 11 21.12 10.34 4.45
CA LEU A 11 19.81 10.20 5.11
C LEU A 11 18.60 10.42 4.19
N LEU A 12 18.78 10.73 2.90
CA LEU A 12 17.68 11.16 2.01
C LEU A 12 17.27 10.15 0.93
N ALA A 13 17.82 8.94 0.92
CA ALA A 13 17.56 7.97 -0.16
C ALA A 13 16.66 6.78 0.24
N LEU A 14 15.86 6.92 1.29
CA LEU A 14 14.76 5.99 1.58
C LEU A 14 13.51 6.42 0.80
N THR A 15 13.62 6.50 -0.53
CA THR A 15 12.42 6.46 -1.38
C THR A 15 11.95 5.02 -1.34
N GLY A 16 11.07 4.69 -0.38
CA GLY A 16 10.38 3.41 -0.37
C GLY A 16 9.54 3.34 -1.64
N CYS A 17 9.98 2.52 -2.60
CA CYS A 17 9.13 2.13 -3.72
C CYS A 17 8.05 1.20 -3.17
N ALA A 18 7.04 1.75 -2.51
CA ALA A 18 5.85 1.01 -2.18
C ALA A 18 5.11 0.72 -3.49
N SER A 19 4.92 -0.57 -3.83
CA SER A 19 4.06 -0.96 -4.94
C SER A 19 2.64 -0.53 -4.60
N GLU A 20 2.07 0.39 -5.37
CA GLU A 20 0.68 0.81 -5.20
C GLU A 20 -0.23 -0.15 -5.98
N TYR A 21 -1.36 -0.55 -5.39
CA TYR A 21 -2.35 -1.40 -6.05
C TYR A 21 -3.68 -0.67 -6.20
N ILE A 22 -4.31 -0.83 -7.35
CA ILE A 22 -5.67 -0.37 -7.61
C ILE A 22 -6.60 -1.58 -7.53
N ILE A 23 -7.52 -1.55 -6.58
CA ILE A 23 -8.56 -2.56 -6.37
C ILE A 23 -9.83 -2.02 -7.02
N THR A 24 -10.31 -2.68 -8.07
CA THR A 24 -11.64 -2.43 -8.61
C THR A 24 -12.63 -3.35 -7.93
N THR A 25 -13.67 -2.78 -7.32
CA THR A 25 -14.72 -3.53 -6.64
C THR A 25 -15.85 -3.90 -7.61
N THR A 26 -16.68 -4.85 -7.23
CA THR A 26 -17.81 -5.34 -8.03
C THR A 26 -18.89 -4.28 -8.25
N ASP A 27 -19.02 -3.31 -7.35
CA ASP A 27 -19.92 -2.15 -7.46
C ASP A 27 -19.31 -0.99 -8.27
N GLY A 28 -18.08 -1.13 -8.78
CA GLY A 28 -17.44 -0.17 -9.66
C GLY A 28 -16.59 0.89 -8.96
N GLN A 29 -16.41 0.80 -7.64
CA GLN A 29 -15.47 1.65 -6.92
C GLN A 29 -14.02 1.26 -7.23
N MET A 30 -13.12 2.24 -7.13
CA MET A 30 -11.69 2.04 -7.26
C MET A 30 -11.03 2.45 -5.96
N LEU A 31 -10.37 1.52 -5.30
CA LEU A 31 -9.66 1.72 -4.05
C LEU A 31 -8.16 1.67 -4.33
N THR A 32 -7.42 2.59 -3.73
CA THR A 32 -5.95 2.59 -3.78
C THR A 32 -5.41 1.93 -2.52
N SER A 33 -4.47 1.02 -2.71
CA SER A 33 -3.77 0.30 -1.65
C SER A 33 -2.27 0.62 -1.70
N HIS A 34 -1.70 0.96 -0.55
CA HIS A 34 -0.26 0.95 -0.35
C HIS A 34 0.19 -0.49 -0.11
N GLY A 35 0.93 -1.06 -1.06
CA GLY A 35 1.29 -2.47 -1.02
C GLY A 35 0.18 -3.39 -1.49
N LYS A 36 0.49 -4.69 -1.51
CA LYS A 36 -0.41 -5.73 -1.98
C LYS A 36 -1.44 -6.06 -0.89
N PRO A 37 -2.75 -6.09 -1.21
CA PRO A 37 -3.76 -6.56 -0.26
C PRO A 37 -3.51 -8.01 0.17
N GLU A 38 -3.66 -8.29 1.46
CA GLU A 38 -3.46 -9.62 2.04
C GLU A 38 -4.78 -10.21 2.52
N LEU A 39 -4.94 -11.53 2.39
CA LEU A 39 -6.13 -12.23 2.90
C LEU A 39 -5.95 -12.50 4.40
N ASP A 40 -6.76 -11.86 5.21
CA ASP A 40 -6.94 -12.23 6.61
C ASP A 40 -7.69 -13.57 6.68
N ARG A 41 -7.03 -14.58 7.24
CA ARG A 41 -7.55 -15.95 7.34
C ARG A 41 -8.58 -16.12 8.45
N ASP A 42 -8.59 -15.22 9.43
CA ASP A 42 -9.50 -15.28 10.56
C ASP A 42 -10.87 -14.69 10.17
N THR A 43 -10.87 -13.62 9.37
CA THR A 43 -12.10 -12.96 8.91
C THR A 43 -12.53 -13.37 7.50
N GLY A 44 -11.61 -13.87 6.66
CA GLY A 44 -11.84 -14.13 5.24
C GLY A 44 -11.91 -12.86 4.39
N MET A 45 -11.45 -11.74 4.94
CA MET A 45 -11.47 -10.42 4.30
C MET A 45 -10.09 -10.09 3.73
N LEU A 46 -10.04 -9.33 2.64
CA LEU A 46 -8.80 -8.74 2.16
C LEU A 46 -8.53 -7.47 2.96
N GLU A 47 -7.38 -7.43 3.61
CA GLU A 47 -6.85 -6.29 4.34
C GLU A 47 -5.86 -5.52 3.46
N PHE A 48 -5.96 -4.20 3.47
CA PHE A 48 -5.07 -3.32 2.72
C PHE A 48 -4.96 -1.94 3.37
N GLU A 49 -3.87 -1.23 3.12
CA GLU A 49 -3.65 0.13 3.63
C GLU A 49 -4.12 1.16 2.59
N ASP A 50 -5.06 2.02 2.94
CA ASP A 50 -5.57 3.06 2.03
C ASP A 50 -4.57 4.21 1.83
N ALA A 51 -4.84 5.10 0.87
CA ALA A 51 -3.97 6.24 0.56
C ALA A 51 -3.69 7.17 1.77
N GLU A 52 -4.54 7.15 2.80
CA GLU A 52 -4.42 7.94 4.03
C GLU A 52 -3.63 7.20 5.13
N GLY A 53 -3.15 5.98 4.85
CA GLY A 53 -2.40 5.15 5.79
C GLY A 53 -3.30 4.41 6.79
N ARG A 54 -4.58 4.24 6.48
CA ARG A 54 -5.52 3.49 7.34
C ARG A 54 -5.68 2.08 6.82
N VAL A 55 -5.68 1.12 7.74
CA VAL A 55 -6.01 -0.27 7.44
C VAL A 55 -7.51 -0.40 7.16
N GLN A 56 -7.84 -0.92 5.99
CA GLN A 56 -9.19 -1.18 5.52
C GLN A 56 -9.36 -2.67 5.22
N GLN A 57 -10.60 -3.15 5.28
CA GLN A 57 -10.94 -4.52 4.95
C GLN A 57 -12.10 -4.59 3.96
N ILE A 58 -12.00 -5.47 2.96
CA ILE A 58 -13.03 -5.71 1.96
C ILE A 58 -13.24 -7.21 1.74
N PRO A 59 -14.47 -7.71 1.55
CA PRO A 59 -14.68 -9.11 1.22
C PRO A 59 -13.99 -9.46 -0.11
N GLN A 60 -13.32 -10.61 -0.19
CA GLN A 60 -12.70 -11.07 -1.44
C GLN A 60 -13.72 -11.18 -2.58
N SER A 61 -14.97 -11.53 -2.27
CA SER A 61 -16.08 -11.59 -3.23
C SER A 61 -16.40 -10.24 -3.88
N ASN A 62 -16.06 -9.14 -3.22
CA ASN A 62 -16.36 -7.79 -3.69
C ASN A 62 -15.22 -7.23 -4.55
N VAL A 63 -14.12 -7.96 -4.71
CA VAL A 63 -13.03 -7.56 -5.60
C VAL A 63 -13.25 -8.14 -6.98
N LYS A 64 -13.35 -7.24 -7.97
CA LYS A 64 -13.46 -7.60 -9.38
C LYS A 64 -12.08 -7.75 -10.03
N GLN A 65 -11.16 -6.84 -9.71
CA GLN A 65 -9.82 -6.83 -10.29
C GLN A 65 -8.84 -6.13 -9.34
N MET A 66 -7.57 -6.54 -9.38
CA MET A 66 -6.46 -5.83 -8.75
C MET A 66 -5.41 -5.55 -9.82
N LEU A 67 -4.89 -4.33 -9.86
CA LEU A 67 -3.83 -3.91 -10.79
C LEU A 67 -2.69 -3.29 -9.99
N GLU A 68 -1.46 -3.76 -10.20
CA GLU A 68 -0.26 -3.12 -9.67
C GLU A 68 0.10 -1.90 -10.54
N ARG A 69 0.45 -0.79 -9.89
CA ARG A 69 0.92 0.42 -10.56
C ARG A 69 2.39 0.37 -10.92
#